data_AF-R9J0N6-F1
#
_entry.id   AF-R9J0N6-F1
#
_cell.length_a   1.000
_cell.length_b   1.000
_cell.length_c   1.000
_cell.angle_alpha   90.00
_cell.angle_beta   90.00
_cell.angle_gamma   90.00
#
_symmetry.space_group_name_H-M   'P 1'
#
loop_
_entity.id
_entity.type
_entity.pdbx_description
1 polymer ?
#
loop_
_entity_poly.entity_id
_entity_poly.type
_entity_poly.pdbx_seq_one_letter_code
_entity_poly.pdbx_strand_id
1 'polypeptide(L)'
;MNAVWDFILKNWMEWLFAIVTFVLGCLYRDMKKRLKDEQHKSAAIAEGVQSLLRESIVQNYNKYQDREYCPIYAKESMKKVYESYHNLGGNDVATKLYHTLLDMPEESKEREE
;
A
#
# COMPACT_ATOMS: atom_id res chain seq x y z
N MET A 1 -3.60 -42.92 47.49
CA MET A 1 -2.92 -41.62 47.25
C MET A 1 -1.62 -41.76 46.47
N ASN A 2 -0.82 -42.82 46.67
CA ASN A 2 0.49 -42.96 46.00
C ASN A 2 0.39 -43.24 44.48
N ALA A 3 -0.57 -44.05 44.02
CA ALA A 3 -0.71 -44.40 42.60
C ALA A 3 -0.97 -43.19 41.67
N VAL A 4 -1.72 -42.19 42.15
CA VAL A 4 -1.96 -40.95 41.39
C VAL A 4 -0.68 -40.10 41.33
N TRP A 5 0.07 -40.07 42.42
CA TRP A 5 1.34 -39.33 42.50
C TRP A 5 2.42 -39.94 41.59
N ASP A 6 2.52 -41.26 41.56
CA ASP A 6 3.44 -42.00 40.68
C ASP A 6 3.07 -41.80 39.20
N PHE A 7 1.78 -41.73 38.88
CA PHE A 7 1.31 -41.45 37.52
C PHE A 7 1.67 -40.03 37.07
N ILE A 8 1.56 -39.04 37.96
CA ILE A 8 1.96 -37.65 37.67
C ILE A 8 3.48 -37.58 37.46
N LEU A 9 4.27 -38.19 38.36
CA LEU A 9 5.73 -38.23 38.26
C LEU A 9 6.24 -39.00 37.03
N LYS A 10 5.45 -39.92 36.48
CA LYS A 10 5.81 -40.64 35.25
C LYS A 10 5.53 -39.81 33.99
N ASN A 11 4.47 -39.01 33.96
CA ASN A 11 3.98 -38.36 32.73
C ASN A 11 4.16 -36.82 32.70
N TRP A 12 4.70 -36.19 33.75
CA TRP A 12 4.83 -34.73 33.82
C TRP A 12 5.66 -34.11 32.67
N MET A 13 6.66 -34.83 32.16
CA MET A 13 7.46 -34.36 31.01
C MET A 13 6.63 -34.26 29.74
N GLU A 14 5.77 -35.25 29.47
CA GLU A 14 4.89 -35.23 28.29
C GLU A 14 3.89 -34.08 28.39
N TRP A 15 3.32 -33.85 29.58
CA TRP A 15 2.41 -32.72 29.81
C TRP A 15 3.12 -31.38 29.69
N LEU A 16 4.36 -31.27 30.13
CA LEU A 16 5.17 -30.08 29.95
C LEU A 16 5.40 -29.78 28.46
N PHE A 17 5.78 -30.79 27.67
CA PHE A 17 5.94 -30.62 26.22
C PHE A 17 4.60 -30.28 25.54
N ALA A 18 3.50 -30.90 25.95
CA ALA A 18 2.17 -30.59 25.43
C ALA A 18 1.76 -29.13 25.73
N ILE A 19 2.01 -28.64 26.94
CA ILE A 19 1.74 -27.25 27.32
C ILE A 19 2.64 -26.30 26.54
N VAL A 20 3.94 -26.58 26.44
CA VAL A 20 4.89 -25.72 25.70
C VAL A 20 4.51 -25.64 24.22
N THR A 21 4.21 -26.77 23.59
CA THR A 21 3.78 -26.80 22.18
C THR A 21 2.45 -26.10 21.97
N PHE A 22 1.49 -26.25 22.89
CA PHE A 22 0.23 -25.52 22.86
C PHE A 22 0.45 -24.01 22.96
N VAL A 23 1.26 -23.55 23.91
CA VAL A 23 1.58 -22.13 24.09
C VAL A 23 2.28 -21.57 22.85
N LEU A 24 3.28 -22.26 22.31
CA LEU A 24 3.97 -21.84 21.09
C LEU A 24 3.02 -21.77 19.89
N GLY A 25 2.11 -22.75 19.76
CA GLY A 25 1.09 -22.75 18.71
C GLY A 25 0.11 -21.58 18.83
N CYS A 26 -0.33 -21.26 20.05
CA CYS A 26 -1.17 -20.10 20.32
C CYS A 26 -0.46 -18.78 19.98
N LEU A 27 0.80 -18.62 20.40
CA LEU A 27 1.60 -17.43 20.11
C LEU A 27 1.82 -17.26 18.60
N TYR A 28 2.21 -18.33 17.91
CA TYR A 28 2.39 -18.32 16.45
C TYR A 28 1.11 -17.90 15.71
N ARG A 29 -0.03 -18.45 16.12
CA ARG A 29 -1.33 -18.11 15.52
C ARG A 29 -1.70 -16.65 15.77
N ASP A 30 -1.47 -16.12 16.98
CA ASP A 30 -1.73 -14.72 17.30
C ASP A 30 -0.85 -13.79 16.46
N MET A 31 0.45 -14.05 16.39
CA MET A 31 1.39 -13.27 15.56
C MET A 31 1.01 -13.30 14.08
N LYS A 32 0.67 -14.48 13.55
CA LYS A 32 0.25 -14.63 12.15
C LYS A 32 -1.04 -13.86 11.87
N LYS A 33 -1.98 -13.85 12.81
CA LYS A 33 -3.22 -13.08 12.68
C LYS A 33 -2.92 -11.57 12.64
N ARG A 34 -2.11 -11.06 13.57
CA ARG A 34 -1.70 -9.65 13.61
C ARG A 34 -1.02 -9.21 12.33
N LEU A 35 -0.09 -10.02 11.82
CA LEU A 35 0.61 -9.72 10.56
C LEU A 35 -0.36 -9.65 9.38
N LYS A 36 -1.31 -10.58 9.30
CA LYS A 36 -2.32 -10.57 8.22
C LYS A 36 -3.24 -9.34 8.33
N ASP A 37 -3.64 -8.98 9.55
CA ASP A 37 -4.49 -7.80 9.79
C ASP A 37 -3.74 -6.51 9.43
N GLU A 38 -2.45 -6.41 9.74
CA GLU A 38 -1.59 -5.29 9.32
C GLU A 38 -1.38 -5.24 7.81
N GLN A 39 -1.13 -6.38 7.17
CA GLN A 39 -1.01 -6.46 5.71
C GLN A 39 -2.30 -6.02 5.02
N HIS A 40 -3.46 -6.44 5.53
CA HIS A 40 -4.75 -6.03 4.99
C HIS A 40 -4.98 -4.52 5.13
N LYS A 41 -4.67 -3.95 6.30
CA LYS A 41 -4.76 -2.50 6.51
C LYS A 41 -3.80 -1.75 5.60
N SER A 42 -2.57 -2.21 5.49
CA SER A 42 -1.55 -1.61 4.63
C SER A 42 -1.98 -1.63 3.16
N ALA A 43 -2.53 -2.76 2.68
CA ALA A 43 -3.06 -2.89 1.33
C ALA A 43 -4.23 -1.92 1.08
N ALA A 44 -5.18 -1.81 2.02
CA ALA A 44 -6.30 -0.87 1.90
C ALA A 44 -5.84 0.60 1.88
N ILE A 45 -4.82 0.94 2.66
CA ILE A 45 -4.20 2.28 2.64
C ILE A 45 -3.52 2.52 1.29
N ALA A 46 -2.74 1.55 0.80
CA ALA A 46 -2.07 1.64 -0.50
C ALA A 46 -3.06 1.87 -1.65
N GLU A 47 -4.17 1.12 -1.67
CA GLU A 47 -5.25 1.26 -2.65
C GLU A 47 -5.95 2.63 -2.56
N GLY A 48 -6.21 3.11 -1.34
CA GLY A 48 -6.76 4.45 -1.12
C GLY A 48 -5.82 5.55 -1.61
N VAL A 49 -4.53 5.47 -1.29
CA VAL A 49 -3.51 6.43 -1.75
C VAL A 49 -3.36 6.38 -3.27
N GLN A 50 -3.33 5.19 -3.87
CA GLN A 50 -3.31 5.02 -5.32
C GLN A 50 -4.51 5.72 -5.97
N SER A 51 -5.70 5.57 -5.41
CA SER A 51 -6.93 6.21 -5.91
C SER A 51 -6.86 7.75 -5.81
N LEU A 52 -6.30 8.29 -4.72
CA LEU A 52 -6.10 9.73 -4.56
C LEU A 52 -5.06 10.30 -5.53
N LEU A 53 -3.95 9.59 -5.74
CA LEU A 53 -2.93 10.00 -6.72
C LEU A 53 -3.48 9.96 -8.14
N ARG A 54 -4.26 8.92 -8.46
CA ARG A 54 -4.97 8.81 -9.75
C ARG A 54 -5.88 10.02 -9.98
N GLU A 55 -6.70 10.36 -8.99
CA GLU A 55 -7.58 11.53 -9.05
C GLU A 55 -6.78 12.83 -9.21
N SER A 56 -5.65 12.97 -8.51
CA SER A 56 -4.76 14.13 -8.64
C SER A 56 -4.22 14.30 -10.06
N ILE A 57 -3.84 13.20 -10.73
CA ILE A 57 -3.39 13.23 -12.13
C ILE A 57 -4.53 13.72 -13.04
N VAL A 58 -5.73 13.16 -12.89
CA VAL A 58 -6.92 13.55 -13.68
C VAL A 58 -7.23 15.04 -13.49
N GLN A 59 -7.24 15.51 -12.25
CA GLN A 59 -7.53 16.91 -11.93
C GLN A 59 -6.51 17.88 -12.53
N ASN A 60 -5.22 17.56 -12.43
CA ASN A 60 -4.19 18.39 -13.03
C ASN A 60 -4.24 18.36 -14.55
N TYR A 61 -4.49 17.19 -15.15
CA TYR A 61 -4.72 17.09 -16.58
C TYR A 61 -5.85 18.02 -17.02
N ASN A 62 -7.03 17.96 -16.40
CA ASN A 62 -8.14 18.84 -16.74
C ASN A 62 -7.78 20.33 -16.57
N LYS A 63 -7.14 20.69 -15.45
CA LYS A 63 -6.71 22.06 -15.17
C LYS A 63 -5.78 22.64 -16.24
N TYR A 64 -4.82 21.86 -16.74
CA TYR A 64 -3.85 22.33 -17.73
C TYR A 64 -4.34 22.13 -19.17
N GLN A 65 -5.22 21.15 -19.40
CA GLN A 65 -5.95 20.99 -20.64
C GLN A 65 -6.80 22.24 -20.94
N ASP A 66 -7.51 22.78 -19.94
CA ASP A 66 -8.31 24.00 -20.06
C ASP A 66 -7.45 25.24 -20.36
N ARG A 67 -6.16 25.21 -20.02
CA ARG A 67 -5.20 26.30 -20.26
C ARG A 67 -4.45 26.15 -21.57
N GLU A 68 -4.53 24.98 -22.21
CA GLU A 68 -3.72 24.57 -23.37
C GLU A 68 -2.19 24.55 -23.18
N TYR A 69 -1.69 24.74 -21.95
CA TYR A 69 -0.26 24.65 -21.63
C TYR A 69 -0.04 24.14 -20.20
N CYS A 70 1.10 23.48 -19.98
CA CYS A 70 1.55 22.97 -18.69
C CYS A 70 2.95 23.47 -18.36
N PRO A 71 3.11 24.40 -17.39
CA PRO A 71 4.42 24.91 -16.98
C PRO A 71 5.40 23.81 -16.56
N ILE A 72 6.70 24.03 -16.76
CA ILE A 72 7.78 23.08 -16.40
C ILE A 72 7.64 22.57 -14.96
N TYR A 73 7.41 23.46 -14.00
CA TYR A 73 7.29 23.07 -12.58
C TYR A 73 6.12 22.11 -12.32
N ALA A 74 5.02 22.26 -13.08
CA ALA A 74 3.85 21.41 -12.95
C ALA A 74 4.12 20.03 -13.55
N LYS A 75 4.85 19.97 -14.67
CA LYS A 75 5.34 18.71 -15.25
C LYS A 75 6.25 17.96 -14.28
N GLU A 76 7.21 18.63 -13.65
CA GLU A 76 8.10 18.01 -12.66
C GLU A 76 7.35 17.50 -11.42
N SER A 77 6.39 18.28 -10.92
CA SER A 77 5.52 17.85 -9.84
C SER A 77 4.72 16.61 -10.24
N MET A 78 4.19 16.58 -11.46
CA MET A 78 3.41 15.46 -11.97
C MET A 78 4.24 14.18 -12.12
N LYS A 79 5.52 14.27 -12.49
CA LYS A 79 6.42 13.10 -12.55
C LYS A 79 6.47 12.36 -11.21
N LYS A 80 6.56 13.09 -10.09
CA LYS A 80 6.62 12.50 -8.73
C LYS A 80 5.29 11.86 -8.33
N VAL A 81 4.18 12.51 -8.66
CA VAL A 81 2.82 11.99 -8.41
C VAL A 81 2.62 10.70 -9.20
N TYR A 82 2.96 10.71 -10.49
CA TYR A 82 2.84 9.55 -11.37
C TYR A 82 3.75 8.40 -10.94
N GLU A 83 5.01 8.66 -10.59
CA GLU A 83 5.93 7.62 -10.12
C GLU A 83 5.38 6.92 -8.87
N SER A 84 4.86 7.68 -7.90
CA SER A 84 4.22 7.11 -6.71
C SER A 84 2.97 6.31 -7.04
N TYR A 85 2.14 6.80 -7.97
CA TYR A 85 0.95 6.10 -8.46
C TYR A 85 1.31 4.77 -9.13
N HIS A 86 2.32 4.79 -10.00
CA HIS A 86 2.78 3.62 -10.74
C HIS A 86 3.41 2.58 -9.82
N ASN A 87 4.20 3.01 -8.84
CA ASN A 87 4.79 2.13 -7.83
C ASN A 87 3.75 1.42 -6.95
N LEU A 88 2.55 2.00 -6.78
CA LEU A 88 1.40 1.37 -6.13
C LEU A 88 0.60 0.45 -7.08
N GLY A 89 1.08 0.19 -8.30
CA GLY A 89 0.41 -0.67 -9.29
C GLY A 89 -0.54 0.07 -10.23
N GLY A 90 -0.54 1.41 -10.22
CA GLY A 90 -1.33 2.24 -11.13
C GLY A 90 -0.86 2.15 -12.58
N ASN A 91 -1.76 1.78 -13.49
CA ASN A 91 -1.44 1.70 -14.93
C ASN A 91 -2.69 1.80 -15.83
N ASP A 92 -3.66 2.61 -15.44
CA ASP A 92 -4.92 2.77 -16.18
C ASP A 92 -4.93 4.07 -17.03
N VAL A 93 -6.11 4.61 -17.31
CA VAL A 93 -6.28 5.88 -18.04
C VAL A 93 -5.42 7.02 -17.48
N ALA A 94 -5.17 7.07 -16.16
CA ALA A 94 -4.33 8.12 -15.57
C ALA A 94 -2.90 8.14 -16.13
N THR A 95 -2.34 6.98 -16.50
CA THR A 95 -1.03 6.90 -17.16
C THR A 95 -1.03 7.63 -18.49
N LYS A 96 -2.07 7.44 -19.31
CA LYS A 96 -2.19 8.14 -20.58
C LYS A 96 -2.33 9.64 -20.37
N LEU A 97 -3.17 10.07 -19.42
CA LEU A 97 -3.36 11.49 -19.10
C LEU A 97 -2.07 12.16 -18.63
N TYR A 98 -1.28 11.45 -17.82
CA TYR A 98 0.05 11.91 -17.41
C TYR A 98 0.97 12.17 -18.60
N HIS A 99 1.09 11.21 -19.52
CA HIS A 99 1.94 11.40 -20.70
C HIS A 99 1.45 12.55 -21.57
N THR A 100 0.13 12.64 -21.82
CA THR A 100 -0.45 13.76 -22.57
C THR A 100 -0.20 15.10 -21.90
N LEU A 101 -0.26 15.19 -20.56
CA LEU A 101 0.07 16.41 -19.80
C LEU A 101 1.54 16.81 -20.00
N LEU A 102 2.46 15.85 -20.04
CA LEU A 102 3.89 16.14 -20.24
C LEU A 102 4.20 16.64 -21.66
N ASP A 103 3.42 16.21 -22.65
CA ASP A 103 3.56 16.62 -24.05
C ASP A 103 2.96 18.01 -24.34
N MET A 104 2.22 18.60 -23.39
CA MET A 104 1.69 19.97 -23.53
C MET A 104 2.82 21.00 -23.65
N PRO A 105 2.60 22.13 -24.37
CA PRO A 105 3.56 23.23 -24.41
C PRO A 105 3.75 23.83 -23.01
N GLU A 106 4.90 24.45 -22.78
CA GLU A 106 5.28 24.96 -21.46
C GLU A 106 4.87 26.41 -21.23
N GLU A 107 4.50 27.10 -22.31
CA GLU A 107 4.06 28.49 -22.31
C GLU A 107 2.70 28.64 -23.00
N SER A 108 1.92 29.62 -22.55
CA SER A 108 0.64 29.98 -23.17
C SER A 108 0.89 30.57 -24.56
N LYS A 109 0.06 30.19 -25.54
CA LYS A 109 0.13 30.71 -26.93
C LYS A 109 -0.19 32.22 -27.06
N GLU A 110 -0.72 32.86 -26.02
CA GLU A 110 -1.11 34.28 -26.02
C GLU A 110 0.07 35.28 -25.92
N ARG A 111 1.34 34.84 -26.01
CA ARG A 111 2.53 35.73 -25.97
C ARG A 111 3.17 36.01 -27.33
N GLU A 112 2.43 35.84 -28.43
CA GLU A 112 2.88 36.20 -29.79
C GLU A 112 2.12 37.41 -30.39
N GLU A 113 1.57 38.32 -29.57
CA GLU A 113 1.12 39.65 -30.02
C GLU A 113 1.88 40.80 -29.32
#